data_AF-A0AA92HJ04-F1
#
_entry.id   AF-A0AA92HJ04-F1
#
_cell.length_a   1.000
_cell.length_b   1.000
_cell.length_c   1.000
_cell.angle_alpha   90.00
_cell.angle_beta   90.00
_cell.angle_gamma   90.00
#
_symmetry.space_group_name_H-M   'P 1'
#
loop_
_entity.id
_entity.type
_entity.pdbx_description
1 polymer ?
#
loop_
_entity_poly.entity_id
_entity_poly.type
_entity_poly.pdbx_seq_one_letter_code
_entity_poly.pdbx_strand_id
1 'polypeptide(L)'
;MGLALCLPLTAGTALAQSTAIGTPAPFNLSLGQEMQIGAPQSGILTIQPDRLFSESAFGQRVTRELEAEGAVLTAENRRIEAELRAEEQDLTQRRPSMEPEAFRTLADAFDKKVQETRRTQDQKLREITQMGETARREFFVASLPILQGIMRDSGAGAILDNSSVFLSSEAADVTDLAITRIDAVLGDGADLESQSSDQ
;
A
#
# COMPACT_ATOMS: atom_id res chain seq x y z
N MET A 1 -41.89 45.95 -22.31
CA MET A 1 -41.40 46.37 -23.63
C MET A 1 -41.82 47.82 -23.84
N GLY A 2 -40.91 48.77 -23.59
CA GLY A 2 -41.14 50.20 -23.81
C GLY A 2 -40.47 50.63 -25.11
N LEU A 3 -41.28 51.04 -26.08
CA LEU A 3 -40.86 51.68 -27.33
C LEU A 3 -41.13 53.18 -27.18
N ALA A 4 -40.10 54.00 -27.36
CA ALA A 4 -40.25 55.44 -27.62
C ALA A 4 -39.11 55.90 -28.53
N LEU A 5 -39.44 55.93 -29.82
CA LEU A 5 -38.72 56.58 -30.91
C LEU A 5 -38.78 58.11 -30.70
N CYS A 6 -37.67 58.84 -30.85
CA CYS A 6 -37.67 60.29 -31.01
C CYS A 6 -36.73 60.71 -32.15
N LEU A 7 -37.22 61.65 -32.95
CA LEU A 7 -36.83 62.06 -34.30
C LEU A 7 -35.72 63.16 -34.31
N PRO A 8 -35.23 63.61 -35.49
CA PRO A 8 -33.88 64.11 -35.76
C PRO A 8 -33.78 65.64 -35.79
N LEU A 9 -32.56 66.19 -35.89
CA LEU A 9 -32.37 67.57 -36.37
C LEU A 9 -30.98 67.86 -36.97
N THR A 10 -31.02 68.11 -38.29
CA THR A 10 -30.23 68.97 -39.21
C THR A 10 -28.83 69.52 -38.88
N ALA A 11 -27.95 69.30 -39.88
CA ALA A 11 -27.15 70.26 -40.66
C ALA A 11 -26.07 71.15 -40.00
N GLY A 12 -24.87 71.12 -40.59
CA GLY A 12 -23.85 72.14 -40.40
C GLY A 12 -22.47 71.74 -40.91
N THR A 13 -22.23 71.92 -42.21
CA THR A 13 -20.89 71.92 -42.82
C THR A 13 -20.03 73.06 -42.28
N ALA A 14 -18.80 72.75 -41.85
CA ALA A 14 -17.73 73.73 -41.68
C ALA A 14 -16.40 73.15 -42.20
N LEU A 15 -15.84 73.83 -43.20
CA LEU A 15 -14.46 73.69 -43.67
C LEU A 15 -13.54 74.44 -42.70
N ALA A 16 -12.40 73.86 -42.30
CA ALA A 16 -11.11 74.58 -42.25
C ALA A 16 -9.97 73.75 -41.64
N GLN A 17 -8.96 73.55 -42.48
CA GLN A 17 -7.54 73.83 -42.28
C GLN A 17 -6.66 72.90 -41.42
N SER A 18 -5.56 72.57 -42.09
CA SER A 18 -4.42 71.76 -41.71
C SER A 18 -3.44 72.57 -40.84
N THR A 19 -2.96 71.98 -39.75
CA THR A 19 -1.62 72.24 -39.22
C THR A 19 -1.05 70.95 -38.63
N ALA A 20 0.11 70.56 -39.15
CA ALA A 20 0.92 69.46 -38.67
C ALA A 20 1.51 69.79 -37.29
N ILE A 21 1.31 68.90 -36.32
CA ILE A 21 2.09 68.84 -35.08
C ILE A 21 2.47 67.37 -34.91
N GLY A 22 3.79 67.11 -34.85
CA GLY A 22 4.37 65.77 -34.81
C GLY A 22 3.85 64.94 -33.64
N THR A 23 3.48 63.70 -33.95
CA THR A 23 3.11 62.67 -32.97
C THR A 23 4.41 62.10 -32.39
N PRO A 24 4.70 62.21 -31.08
CA PRO A 24 5.63 61.29 -30.46
C PRO A 24 4.98 59.90 -30.54
N ALA A 25 5.72 58.93 -31.09
CA ALA A 25 5.28 57.54 -31.14
C ALA A 25 4.86 57.08 -29.73
N PRO A 26 3.68 56.47 -29.54
CA PRO A 26 3.40 55.82 -28.28
C PRO A 26 4.36 54.63 -28.14
N PHE A 27 5.26 54.70 -27.15
CA PHE A 27 5.91 53.52 -26.62
C PHE A 27 4.80 52.60 -26.10
N ASN A 28 4.37 51.65 -26.93
CA ASN A 28 3.45 50.61 -26.50
C ASN A 28 4.28 49.59 -25.71
N LEU A 29 4.43 49.85 -24.41
CA LEU A 29 4.90 48.83 -23.47
C LEU A 29 3.82 47.75 -23.43
N SER A 30 4.04 46.68 -24.21
CA SER A 30 3.30 45.43 -24.08
C SER A 30 3.64 44.81 -22.72
N LEU A 31 2.96 45.27 -21.67
CA LEU A 31 2.88 44.62 -20.38
C LEU A 31 1.69 43.67 -20.44
N GLY A 32 1.94 42.45 -20.92
CA GLY A 32 0.86 41.49 -21.08
C GLY A 32 1.25 40.21 -21.81
N GLN A 33 2.40 39.61 -21.51
CA GLN A 33 2.40 38.15 -21.48
C GLN A 33 1.89 37.78 -20.09
N GLU A 34 0.57 37.60 -20.00
CA GLU A 34 0.01 36.64 -19.06
C GLU A 34 0.70 35.32 -19.36
N MET A 35 1.82 35.07 -18.68
CA MET A 35 2.41 33.76 -18.60
C MET A 35 1.38 32.96 -17.81
N GLN A 36 0.39 32.41 -18.51
CA GLN A 36 -0.46 31.34 -18.01
C GLN A 36 0.51 30.21 -17.66
N ILE A 37 1.01 30.25 -16.44
CA ILE A 37 1.56 29.08 -15.76
C ILE A 37 0.34 28.18 -15.57
N GLY A 38 -0.05 27.50 -16.65
CA GLY A 38 -0.98 26.39 -16.56
C GLY A 38 -0.36 25.42 -15.57
N ALA A 39 -1.03 25.23 -14.42
CA ALA A 39 -0.60 24.22 -13.48
C ALA A 39 -0.45 22.89 -14.25
N PRO A 40 0.65 22.13 -14.06
CA PRO A 40 0.78 20.84 -14.72
C PRO A 40 -0.45 20.01 -14.39
N GLN A 41 -1.21 19.64 -15.43
CA GLN A 41 -2.40 18.79 -15.29
C GLN A 41 -1.95 17.33 -15.15
N SER A 42 -1.11 17.05 -14.15
CA SER A 42 -0.71 15.68 -13.84
C SER A 42 -1.88 15.00 -13.12
N GLY A 43 -2.41 13.95 -13.74
CA GLY A 43 -3.42 13.10 -13.12
C GLY A 43 -2.89 12.43 -11.85
N ILE A 44 -3.82 11.98 -11.01
CA ILE A 44 -3.51 11.14 -9.84
C ILE A 44 -4.07 9.75 -10.14
N LEU A 45 -3.26 8.73 -9.91
CA LEU A 45 -3.72 7.34 -9.94
C LEU A 45 -4.04 6.87 -8.52
N THR A 46 -4.86 5.84 -8.40
CA THR A 46 -5.13 5.15 -7.15
C THR A 46 -4.83 3.67 -7.26
N ILE A 47 -4.42 3.07 -6.15
CA ILE A 47 -4.28 1.62 -6.00
C ILE A 47 -4.94 1.17 -4.70
N GLN A 48 -5.28 -0.10 -4.61
CA GLN A 48 -5.69 -0.76 -3.36
C GLN A 48 -4.53 -1.64 -2.86
N PRO A 49 -3.67 -1.19 -1.93
CA PRO A 49 -2.45 -1.91 -1.55
C PRO A 49 -2.71 -3.33 -1.04
N ASP A 50 -3.80 -3.53 -0.29
CA ASP A 50 -4.17 -4.85 0.21
C ASP A 50 -4.48 -5.82 -0.93
N ARG A 51 -5.29 -5.39 -1.92
CA ARG A 51 -5.58 -6.20 -3.12
C ARG A 51 -4.36 -6.41 -3.99
N LEU A 52 -3.57 -5.34 -4.18
CA LEU A 52 -2.33 -5.40 -4.97
C LEU A 52 -1.41 -6.50 -4.45
N PHE A 53 -1.29 -6.64 -3.12
CA PHE A 53 -0.56 -7.74 -2.51
C PHE A 53 -1.33 -9.06 -2.62
N SER A 54 -2.54 -9.16 -2.08
CA SER A 54 -3.25 -10.44 -1.90
C SER A 54 -3.64 -11.13 -3.21
N GLU A 55 -3.88 -10.37 -4.28
CA GLU A 55 -4.26 -10.90 -5.59
C GLU A 55 -3.07 -11.18 -6.50
N SER A 56 -1.89 -10.60 -6.22
CA SER A 56 -0.66 -10.91 -6.97
C SER A 56 -0.21 -12.36 -6.80
N ALA A 57 0.48 -12.89 -7.81
CA ALA A 57 1.09 -14.22 -7.73
C ALA A 57 2.03 -14.35 -6.52
N PHE A 58 2.76 -13.28 -6.20
CA PHE A 58 3.60 -13.17 -5.01
C PHE A 58 2.81 -13.32 -3.71
N GLY A 59 1.80 -12.49 -3.49
CA GLY A 59 1.03 -12.52 -2.23
C GLY A 59 0.25 -13.82 -2.05
N GLN A 60 -0.22 -14.42 -3.16
CA GLN A 60 -0.84 -15.74 -3.13
C GLN A 60 0.16 -16.84 -2.72
N ARG A 61 1.41 -16.78 -3.17
CA ARG A 61 2.46 -17.72 -2.75
C ARG A 61 2.75 -17.57 -1.26
N VAL A 62 3.01 -16.35 -0.80
CA VAL A 62 3.27 -16.04 0.61
C VAL A 62 2.12 -16.52 1.50
N THR A 63 0.88 -16.30 1.07
CA THR A 63 -0.30 -16.77 1.81
C THR A 63 -0.30 -18.30 1.97
N ARG A 64 -0.01 -19.04 0.90
CA ARG A 64 0.10 -20.51 0.97
C ARG A 64 1.22 -20.98 1.89
N GLU A 65 2.36 -20.29 1.90
CA GLU A 65 3.50 -20.60 2.77
C GLU A 65 3.16 -20.37 4.25
N LEU A 66 2.54 -19.23 4.57
CA LEU A 66 2.10 -18.92 5.93
C LEU A 66 1.02 -19.89 6.42
N GLU A 67 0.08 -20.27 5.55
CA GLU A 67 -0.93 -21.29 5.85
C GLU A 67 -0.29 -22.65 6.13
N ALA A 68 0.70 -23.06 5.34
CA ALA A 68 1.44 -24.30 5.54
C ALA A 68 2.19 -24.30 6.88
N GLU A 69 2.94 -23.24 7.19
CA GLU A 69 3.69 -23.13 8.44
C GLU A 69 2.76 -23.06 9.66
N GLY A 70 1.64 -22.35 9.54
CA GLY A 70 0.59 -22.31 10.56
C GLY A 70 -0.07 -23.68 10.80
N ALA A 71 -0.25 -24.47 9.74
CA ALA A 71 -0.77 -25.85 9.85
C ALA A 71 0.23 -26.77 10.55
N VAL A 72 1.52 -26.66 10.24
CA VAL A 72 2.61 -27.38 10.92
C VAL A 72 2.63 -27.04 12.41
N LEU A 73 2.61 -25.75 12.76
CA LEU A 73 2.59 -25.30 14.15
C LEU A 73 1.35 -25.81 14.91
N THR A 74 0.18 -25.79 14.26
CA THR A 74 -1.06 -26.31 14.84
C THR A 74 -0.99 -27.81 15.12
N ALA A 75 -0.42 -28.59 14.19
CA ALA A 75 -0.23 -30.03 14.38
C ALA A 75 0.76 -30.33 15.51
N GLU A 76 1.85 -29.56 15.58
CA GLU A 76 2.83 -29.65 16.66
C GLU A 76 2.21 -29.36 18.03
N ASN A 77 1.43 -28.28 18.15
CA ASN A 77 0.74 -27.93 19.39
C ASN A 77 -0.17 -29.04 19.89
N ARG A 78 -0.97 -29.66 19.00
CA ARG A 78 -1.84 -30.80 19.37
C ARG A 78 -1.04 -31.99 19.90
N ARG A 79 0.10 -32.30 19.28
CA ARG A 79 1.00 -33.37 19.75
C ARG A 79 1.54 -33.05 21.15
N ILE A 80 2.03 -31.84 21.35
CA ILE A 80 2.60 -31.43 22.64
C ILE A 80 1.52 -31.41 23.74
N GLU A 81 0.32 -30.94 23.44
CA GLU A 81 -0.80 -30.99 24.38
C GLU A 81 -1.15 -32.43 24.78
N ALA A 82 -1.11 -33.38 23.84
CA ALA A 82 -1.32 -34.78 24.15
C ALA A 82 -0.22 -35.35 25.07
N GLU A 83 1.05 -35.02 24.79
CA GLU A 83 2.19 -35.43 25.60
C GLU A 83 2.14 -34.86 27.02
N LEU A 84 1.88 -33.56 27.16
CA LEU A 84 1.77 -32.89 28.46
C LEU A 84 0.60 -33.44 29.27
N ARG A 85 -0.55 -33.73 28.64
CA ARG A 85 -1.69 -34.35 29.30
C ARG A 85 -1.36 -35.76 29.80
N ALA A 86 -0.66 -36.57 29.00
CA ALA A 86 -0.25 -37.90 29.41
C ALA A 86 0.72 -37.86 30.59
N GLU A 87 1.66 -36.92 30.58
CA GLU A 87 2.63 -36.72 31.66
C GLU A 87 1.96 -36.22 32.95
N GLU A 88 1.03 -35.27 32.87
CA GLU A 88 0.22 -34.81 34.01
C GLU A 88 -0.57 -35.97 34.65
N GLN A 89 -1.16 -36.84 33.82
CA GLN A 89 -1.88 -38.02 34.28
C GLN A 89 -0.95 -39.02 34.97
N ASP A 90 0.26 -39.26 34.44
CA ASP A 90 1.27 -40.12 35.07
C ASP A 90 1.69 -39.59 36.44
N LEU A 91 2.01 -38.29 36.53
CA LEU A 91 2.38 -37.63 37.79
C LEU A 91 1.25 -37.73 38.82
N THR A 92 0.01 -37.52 38.39
CA THR A 92 -1.17 -37.62 39.25
C THR A 92 -1.36 -39.05 39.78
N GLN A 93 -1.20 -40.06 38.92
CA GLN A 93 -1.32 -41.47 39.31
C GLN A 93 -0.23 -41.92 40.28
N ARG A 94 1.00 -41.40 40.12
CA ARG A 94 2.16 -41.77 40.95
C ARG A 94 2.18 -41.05 42.30
N ARG A 95 1.53 -39.90 42.42
CA ARG A 95 1.49 -39.06 43.63
C ARG A 95 1.24 -39.83 44.94
N PRO A 96 0.28 -40.77 45.06
CA PRO A 96 0.02 -41.48 46.32
C PRO A 96 1.15 -42.44 46.74
N SER A 97 2.00 -42.84 45.80
CA SER A 97 3.08 -43.80 45.98
C SER A 97 4.47 -43.17 46.10
N MET A 98 4.55 -41.84 46.10
CA MET A 98 5.81 -41.09 46.10
C MET A 98 6.05 -40.35 47.41
N GLU A 99 7.33 -40.25 47.78
CA GLU A 99 7.75 -39.32 48.82
C GLU A 99 7.44 -37.87 48.40
N PRO A 100 6.96 -37.01 49.32
CA PRO A 100 6.54 -35.65 48.98
C PRO A 100 7.61 -34.81 48.29
N GLU A 101 8.87 -34.97 48.67
CA GLU A 101 9.99 -34.24 48.08
C GLU A 101 10.26 -34.68 46.63
N ALA A 102 10.26 -35.99 46.38
CA ALA A 102 10.43 -36.53 45.03
C ALA A 102 9.29 -36.10 44.09
N PHE A 103 8.05 -36.07 44.59
CA PHE A 103 6.91 -35.58 43.81
C PHE A 103 7.06 -34.08 43.49
N ARG A 104 7.48 -33.24 44.45
CA ARG A 104 7.70 -31.81 44.23
C ARG A 104 8.72 -31.56 43.13
N THR A 105 9.85 -32.26 43.14
CA THR A 105 10.87 -32.12 42.09
C THR A 105 10.32 -32.43 40.70
N LEU A 106 9.49 -33.47 40.57
CA LEU A 106 8.86 -33.82 39.29
C LEU A 106 7.80 -32.81 38.86
N ALA A 107 6.99 -32.31 39.80
CA ALA A 107 6.00 -31.27 39.53
C ALA A 107 6.68 -29.97 39.06
N ASP A 108 7.75 -29.53 39.73
CA ASP A 108 8.51 -28.34 39.34
C ASP A 108 9.11 -28.49 37.94
N ALA A 109 9.61 -29.70 37.61
CA ALA A 109 10.14 -30.01 36.28
C ALA A 109 9.04 -29.97 35.20
N PHE A 110 7.86 -30.51 35.50
CA PHE A 110 6.70 -30.45 34.61
C PHE A 110 6.23 -29.00 34.39
N ASP A 111 6.10 -28.20 35.46
CA ASP A 111 5.73 -26.80 35.37
C ASP A 111 6.73 -26.00 34.51
N LYS A 112 8.03 -26.25 34.70
CA LYS A 112 9.08 -25.65 33.86
C LYS A 112 8.92 -26.05 32.39
N LYS A 113 8.67 -27.33 32.10
CA LYS A 113 8.45 -27.83 30.74
C LYS A 113 7.23 -27.20 30.08
N VAL A 114 6.13 -27.03 30.81
CA VAL A 114 4.92 -26.34 30.32
C VAL A 114 5.23 -24.87 29.98
N GLN A 115 5.96 -24.17 30.85
CA GLN A 115 6.34 -22.78 30.61
C GLN A 115 7.26 -22.63 29.41
N GLU A 116 8.28 -23.50 29.28
CA GLU A 116 9.18 -23.52 28.13
C GLU A 116 8.43 -23.80 26.84
N THR A 117 7.55 -24.80 26.85
CA THR A 117 6.67 -25.12 25.72
C THR A 117 5.88 -23.88 25.28
N ARG A 118 5.18 -23.21 26.20
CA ARG A 118 4.41 -22.00 25.86
C ARG A 118 5.29 -20.92 25.21
N ARG A 119 6.45 -20.63 25.80
CA ARG A 119 7.40 -19.65 25.25
C ARG A 119 7.87 -20.02 23.85
N THR A 120 8.18 -21.29 23.60
CA THR A 120 8.62 -21.77 22.29
C THR A 120 7.50 -21.66 21.26
N GLN A 121 6.27 -22.04 21.59
CA GLN A 121 5.15 -21.97 20.65
C GLN A 121 4.75 -20.52 20.36
N ASP A 122 4.77 -19.64 21.36
CA ASP A 122 4.57 -18.20 21.17
C ASP A 122 5.66 -17.58 20.28
N GLN A 123 6.91 -18.04 20.42
CA GLN A 123 8.01 -17.58 19.57
C GLN A 123 7.81 -18.01 18.11
N LYS A 124 7.46 -19.27 17.86
CA LYS A 124 7.15 -19.75 16.50
C LYS A 124 6.02 -18.97 15.85
N LEU A 125 4.95 -18.68 16.60
CA LEU A 125 3.84 -17.87 16.07
C LEU A 125 4.28 -16.45 15.69
N ARG A 126 5.14 -15.82 16.50
CA ARG A 126 5.73 -14.52 16.17
C ARG A 126 6.60 -14.58 14.92
N GLU A 127 7.39 -15.63 14.76
CA GLU A 127 8.22 -15.84 13.57
C GLU A 127 7.37 -15.95 12.31
N ILE A 128 6.30 -16.75 12.31
CA ILE A 128 5.34 -16.85 11.18
C ILE A 128 4.73 -15.48 10.85
N THR A 129 4.33 -14.72 11.87
CA THR A 129 3.77 -13.37 11.67
C THR A 129 4.82 -12.44 11.04
N GLN A 130 6.05 -12.49 11.55
CA GLN A 130 7.15 -11.67 11.05
C GLN A 130 7.56 -12.03 9.62
N MET A 131 7.48 -13.30 9.23
CA MET A 131 7.68 -13.75 7.85
C MET A 131 6.69 -13.05 6.91
N GLY A 132 5.40 -13.08 7.23
CA GLY A 132 4.36 -12.43 6.40
C GLY A 132 4.56 -10.92 6.29
N GLU A 133 4.85 -10.24 7.39
CA GLU A 133 5.14 -8.80 7.39
C GLU A 133 6.39 -8.46 6.57
N THR A 134 7.40 -9.31 6.61
CA THR A 134 8.65 -9.13 5.86
C THR A 134 8.42 -9.31 4.36
N ALA A 135 7.79 -10.41 3.97
CA ALA A 135 7.43 -10.68 2.58
C ALA A 135 6.55 -9.57 1.99
N ARG A 136 5.61 -9.02 2.79
CA ARG A 136 4.80 -7.88 2.37
C ARG A 136 5.62 -6.62 2.10
N ARG A 137 6.58 -6.28 2.97
CA ARG A 137 7.48 -5.13 2.75
C ARG A 137 8.34 -5.33 1.51
N GLU A 138 8.90 -6.52 1.34
CA GLU A 138 9.74 -6.87 0.18
C GLU A 138 8.96 -6.77 -1.12
N PHE A 139 7.71 -7.27 -1.15
CA PHE A 139 6.81 -7.11 -2.28
C PHE A 139 6.65 -5.65 -2.71
N PHE A 140 6.35 -4.75 -1.78
CA PHE A 140 6.15 -3.34 -2.13
C PHE A 140 7.45 -2.69 -2.61
N VAL A 141 8.59 -2.99 -1.99
CA VAL A 141 9.91 -2.50 -2.44
C VAL A 141 10.19 -2.97 -3.86
N ALA A 142 9.98 -4.25 -4.17
CA ALA A 142 10.17 -4.82 -5.49
C ALA A 142 9.17 -4.27 -6.52
N SER A 143 7.97 -3.88 -6.09
CA SER A 143 6.91 -3.33 -6.95
C SER A 143 7.11 -1.87 -7.32
N LEU A 144 7.89 -1.09 -6.54
CA LEU A 144 8.08 0.34 -6.76
C LEU A 144 8.51 0.71 -8.20
N PRO A 145 9.51 0.04 -8.82
CA PRO A 145 9.92 0.37 -10.19
C PRO A 145 8.79 0.13 -11.22
N ILE A 146 7.95 -0.88 -11.00
CA ILE A 146 6.81 -1.20 -11.87
C ILE A 146 5.73 -0.13 -11.75
N LEU A 147 5.40 0.27 -10.52
CA LEU A 147 4.45 1.35 -10.23
C LEU A 147 4.91 2.70 -10.80
N GLN A 148 6.22 3.01 -10.69
CA GLN A 148 6.82 4.17 -11.35
C GLN A 148 6.70 4.11 -12.87
N GLY A 149 6.84 2.92 -13.46
CA GLY A 149 6.59 2.69 -14.89
C GLY A 149 5.16 3.06 -15.28
N ILE A 150 4.16 2.55 -14.55
CA ILE A 150 2.74 2.86 -14.79
C ILE A 150 2.48 4.37 -14.66
N MET A 151 3.01 5.00 -13.62
CA MET A 151 2.85 6.44 -13.37
C MET A 151 3.41 7.28 -14.53
N ARG A 152 4.57 6.90 -15.09
CA ARG A 152 5.14 7.58 -16.27
C ARG A 152 4.29 7.37 -17.51
N ASP A 153 3.86 6.14 -17.78
CA ASP A 153 3.06 5.80 -18.96
C ASP A 153 1.72 6.55 -18.98
N SER A 154 1.14 6.81 -17.81
CA SER A 154 -0.12 7.54 -17.67
C SER A 154 0.06 9.07 -17.57
N GLY A 155 1.30 9.58 -17.48
CA GLY A 155 1.58 10.99 -17.21
C GLY A 155 1.10 11.47 -15.83
N ALA A 156 0.90 10.55 -14.88
CA ALA A 156 0.45 10.88 -13.55
C ALA A 156 1.59 11.44 -12.68
N GLY A 157 1.24 12.32 -11.74
CA GLY A 157 2.19 12.92 -10.81
C GLY A 157 2.35 12.15 -9.51
N ALA A 158 1.36 11.33 -9.15
CA ALA A 158 1.34 10.55 -7.93
C ALA A 158 0.42 9.33 -8.04
N ILE A 159 0.68 8.34 -7.20
CA ILE A 159 -0.21 7.21 -6.91
C ILE A 159 -0.60 7.30 -5.44
N LEU A 160 -1.90 7.22 -5.14
CA LEU A 160 -2.45 7.24 -3.78
C LEU A 160 -3.12 5.91 -3.44
N ASP A 161 -3.24 5.65 -2.14
CA ASP A 161 -4.13 4.59 -1.66
C ASP A 161 -5.59 5.01 -1.87
N ASN A 162 -6.36 4.16 -2.53
CA ASN A 162 -7.78 4.35 -2.82
C ASN A 162 -8.58 4.58 -1.52
N SER A 163 -8.22 3.93 -0.40
CA SER A 163 -8.88 4.12 0.90
C SER A 163 -8.77 5.54 1.47
N SER A 164 -7.79 6.32 1.00
CA SER A 164 -7.58 7.71 1.41
C SER A 164 -8.31 8.72 0.51
N VAL A 165 -8.96 8.25 -0.56
CA VAL A 165 -9.62 9.09 -1.56
C VAL A 165 -11.15 8.98 -1.39
N PHE A 166 -11.83 10.11 -1.22
CA PHE A 166 -13.28 10.13 -1.05
C PHE A 166 -14.05 9.77 -2.32
N LEU A 167 -13.52 10.17 -3.49
CA LEU A 167 -14.11 9.89 -4.79
C LEU A 167 -13.01 9.86 -5.84
N SER A 168 -12.82 8.71 -6.49
CA SER A 168 -11.97 8.53 -7.66
C SER A 168 -12.82 8.08 -8.84
N SER A 169 -12.37 8.37 -10.07
CA SER A 169 -12.93 7.71 -11.25
C SER A 169 -12.36 6.30 -11.36
N GLU A 170 -13.12 5.37 -11.91
CA GLU A 170 -12.64 4.00 -12.19
C GLU A 170 -11.40 4.02 -13.09
N ALA A 171 -11.31 4.99 -14.01
CA ALA A 171 -10.15 5.20 -14.88
C ALA A 171 -8.87 5.64 -14.14
N ALA A 172 -8.97 6.13 -12.89
CA ALA A 172 -7.82 6.47 -12.07
C ALA A 172 -7.31 5.25 -11.26
N ASP A 173 -8.13 4.21 -11.07
CA ASP A 173 -7.71 2.99 -10.40
C ASP A 173 -6.86 2.13 -11.34
N VAL A 174 -5.62 1.89 -10.94
CA VAL A 174 -4.67 1.08 -11.72
C VAL A 174 -4.33 -0.24 -11.03
N THR A 175 -5.11 -0.67 -10.03
CA THR A 175 -4.82 -1.87 -9.22
C THR A 175 -4.66 -3.11 -10.11
N ASP A 176 -5.62 -3.40 -11.00
CA ASP A 176 -5.58 -4.59 -11.84
C ASP A 176 -4.43 -4.55 -12.87
N LEU A 177 -4.16 -3.35 -13.41
CA LEU A 177 -3.01 -3.12 -14.30
C LEU A 177 -1.69 -3.34 -13.56
N ALA A 178 -1.59 -2.86 -12.32
CA ALA A 178 -0.42 -3.01 -11.49
C ALA A 178 -0.18 -4.48 -11.14
N ILE A 179 -1.21 -5.22 -10.73
CA ILE A 179 -1.13 -6.68 -10.50
C ILE A 179 -0.59 -7.37 -11.75
N THR A 180 -1.19 -7.11 -12.92
CA THR A 180 -0.78 -7.73 -14.18
C THR A 180 0.68 -7.48 -14.51
N ARG A 181 1.17 -6.24 -14.35
CA ARG A 181 2.57 -5.90 -14.65
C ARG A 181 3.54 -6.42 -13.59
N ILE A 182 3.14 -6.43 -12.32
CA ILE A 182 3.95 -6.97 -11.24
C ILE A 182 4.12 -8.48 -11.45
N ASP A 183 3.04 -9.21 -11.70
CA ASP A 183 3.09 -10.66 -11.94
C ASP A 183 3.95 -10.99 -13.17
N ALA A 184 3.89 -10.16 -14.22
CA ALA A 184 4.72 -10.35 -15.42
C ALA A 184 6.23 -10.16 -15.16
N VAL A 185 6.62 -9.37 -14.15
CA VAL A 185 8.02 -9.01 -13.87
C VAL A 185 8.58 -9.81 -12.69
N LEU A 186 7.84 -9.90 -11.60
CA LEU A 186 8.24 -10.58 -10.36
C LEU A 186 7.82 -12.05 -10.33
N GLY A 187 6.82 -12.44 -11.13
CA GLY A 187 6.23 -13.78 -11.05
C GLY A 187 5.63 -14.02 -9.67
N ASP A 188 5.82 -15.24 -9.16
CA ASP A 188 5.51 -15.53 -7.77
C ASP A 188 6.54 -14.96 -6.79
N GLY A 189 7.70 -14.48 -7.25
CA GLY A 189 8.79 -13.89 -6.46
C GLY A 189 9.74 -14.87 -5.78
N ALA A 190 9.73 -16.17 -6.13
CA ALA A 190 10.57 -17.16 -5.45
C ALA A 190 12.07 -16.83 -5.59
N ASP A 191 12.44 -16.21 -6.71
CA ASP A 191 13.82 -15.80 -6.99
C ASP A 191 14.32 -14.66 -6.08
N LEU A 192 13.41 -13.88 -5.47
CA LEU A 192 13.77 -12.79 -4.54
C LEU A 192 14.21 -13.32 -3.17
N GLU A 193 13.61 -14.41 -2.70
CA GLU A 193 13.98 -15.06 -1.43
C GLU A 193 15.32 -15.81 -1.52
N SER A 194 15.64 -16.34 -2.71
CA SER A 194 16.93 -17.00 -2.94
C SER A 194 18.11 -16.04 -2.81
N GLN A 195 17.93 -14.75 -3.15
CA GLN A 195 18.99 -13.74 -3.11
C GLN A 195 19.19 -13.09 -1.74
N SER A 196 18.17 -13.11 -0.88
CA SER A 196 18.27 -12.64 0.50
C SER A 196 18.90 -13.69 1.45
N SER A 197 18.86 -14.97 1.06
CA SER A 197 19.46 -16.07 1.84
C SER A 197 20.99 -16.22 1.65
N ASP A 198 21.54 -15.62 0.59
CA ASP A 198 22.97 -15.66 0.24
C ASP A 198 23.77 -14.41 0.71
N GLN A 199 23.14 -13.49 1.46
CA GLN A 199 23.74 -12.27 2.03
C GLN A 199 23.83 -12.33 3.55
#